data_AF-A0A954WM30-F1
#
_entry.id   AF-A0A954WM30-F1
#
_cell.length_a   1.000
_cell.length_b   1.000
_cell.length_c   1.000
_cell.angle_alpha   90.00
_cell.angle_beta   90.00
_cell.angle_gamma   90.00
#
_symmetry.space_group_name_H-M   'P 1'
#
loop_
_entity.id
_entity.type
_entity.pdbx_description
1 polymer ?
#
loop_
_entity_poly.entity_id
_entity_poly.type
_entity_poly.pdbx_seq_one_letter_code
_entity_poly.pdbx_strand_id
1 'polypeptide(L)'
;DEDILATNPIALYENVDGNGTFALRQTIHEERVAAIAFADVDLDKDIDIVSMSSPWGFNRSTPITWHENVNDIFEARHPVDAHSINAPGSVLAVDLDGDGDSDVLAPLKWRTIGWYENLDGKGTFGSAKVIAQSEFESIFDFAGISVQAGDVDGDGDIDVLAHVSEQDSIVWYENIDGTGSFADARVLFVPPRINDDPFGFEVADLDGDSALDLLIFDSMEIAWYKNEDGRGTYRAVQTIYDHADDPYVGMSVVVDFDGDGDVDLLKRSRCSMEFIENNGTGNFLDPIVLLDDLCRRLEVFRYYDYFFTVSDVDLDGDLDFVWPDEVGFFWRENRSDNIHEFTAPEVLVTTQFYRSRPCAFVDLDGDDDLDIVATVHDGNYQIAWYERRLLGDVNDDGIFNSTDLVLVFQAGEYEDQIVANSTFDDGDWNGDGEFDSADLVRVFQAGTYDAAAISTSDVAGAIDQLLANDDLLKPRFGIRDRIAASPRLSEYD
;
A
#
# COMPACT_ATOMS: atom_id res chain seq x y z
N ASP A 1 -18.25 -2.54 25.90
CA ASP A 1 -18.09 -2.72 24.45
C ASP A 1 -19.42 -2.69 23.73
N GLU A 2 -20.25 -1.65 23.93
CA GLU A 2 -21.47 -1.45 23.12
C GLU A 2 -21.87 0.04 22.99
N ASP A 3 -21.00 1.01 23.32
CA ASP A 3 -21.41 2.42 23.47
C ASP A 3 -20.45 3.44 22.80
N ILE A 4 -19.73 3.04 21.75
CA ILE A 4 -19.00 3.97 20.86
C ILE A 4 -19.33 3.62 19.40
N LEU A 5 -20.61 3.75 19.04
CA LEU A 5 -21.07 3.86 17.65
C LEU A 5 -21.49 5.32 17.38
N ALA A 6 -20.69 6.26 17.86
CA ALA A 6 -20.86 7.67 17.53
C ALA A 6 -19.99 7.97 16.32
N THR A 7 -20.64 8.00 15.14
CA THR A 7 -20.26 8.77 13.94
C THR A 7 -18.87 9.38 14.01
N ASN A 8 -17.86 8.66 13.52
CA ASN A 8 -16.63 9.30 13.10
C ASN A 8 -16.96 9.99 11.77
N PRO A 9 -17.02 11.32 11.70
CA PRO A 9 -16.97 11.97 10.40
C PRO A 9 -15.67 11.52 9.73
N ILE A 10 -15.75 11.18 8.45
CA ILE A 10 -14.58 11.10 7.60
C ILE A 10 -13.94 12.51 7.68
N ALA A 11 -12.63 12.63 7.46
CA ALA A 11 -12.02 13.93 7.30
C ALA A 11 -10.80 13.72 6.42
N LEU A 12 -10.92 14.06 5.14
CA LEU A 12 -9.77 14.07 4.25
C LEU A 12 -8.93 15.25 4.71
N TYR A 13 -7.72 15.02 5.22
CA TYR A 13 -6.79 16.11 5.50
C TYR A 13 -5.73 16.16 4.41
N GLU A 14 -5.34 17.38 4.11
CA GLU A 14 -4.47 17.79 3.02
C GLU A 14 -3.10 17.09 3.04
N ASN A 15 -2.60 16.77 1.83
CA ASN A 15 -1.19 16.87 1.47
C ASN A 15 -0.93 18.30 0.96
N VAL A 16 -0.06 19.07 1.62
CA VAL A 16 0.03 20.55 1.52
C VAL A 16 0.80 21.04 0.28
N ASP A 17 1.23 20.12 -0.57
CA ASP A 17 2.01 20.37 -1.79
C ASP A 17 1.30 19.98 -3.10
N GLY A 18 0.12 19.35 -3.04
CA GLY A 18 -0.75 19.15 -4.20
C GLY A 18 -0.66 17.81 -4.91
N ASN A 19 -0.13 16.75 -4.27
CA ASN A 19 0.03 15.42 -4.89
C ASN A 19 -1.09 14.39 -4.55
N GLY A 20 -2.35 14.81 -4.42
CA GLY A 20 -3.52 13.91 -4.44
C GLY A 20 -4.09 13.52 -3.07
N THR A 21 -5.40 13.28 -3.03
CA THR A 21 -6.13 12.80 -1.84
C THR A 21 -6.70 11.42 -2.14
N PHE A 22 -6.44 10.45 -1.26
CA PHE A 22 -7.00 9.12 -1.37
C PHE A 22 -8.46 9.09 -0.89
N ALA A 23 -9.36 8.51 -1.69
CA ALA A 23 -10.78 8.37 -1.35
C ALA A 23 -11.23 6.90 -1.45
N LEU A 24 -12.17 6.47 -0.61
CA LEU A 24 -12.69 5.10 -0.67
C LEU A 24 -13.42 4.88 -2.00
N ARG A 25 -12.86 4.05 -2.89
CA ARG A 25 -13.48 3.66 -4.17
C ARG A 25 -14.39 2.47 -4.02
N GLN A 26 -13.92 1.41 -3.37
CA GLN A 26 -14.72 0.20 -3.17
C GLN A 26 -14.43 -0.51 -1.85
N THR A 27 -15.49 -1.08 -1.25
CA THR A 27 -15.35 -2.08 -0.19
C THR A 27 -15.65 -3.46 -0.75
N ILE A 28 -14.66 -4.35 -0.75
CA ILE A 28 -14.80 -5.73 -1.21
C ILE A 28 -15.17 -6.59 0.01
N HIS A 29 -16.47 -6.85 0.13
CA HIS A 29 -17.04 -7.57 1.25
C HIS A 29 -16.61 -9.05 1.32
N GLU A 30 -15.55 -9.38 2.04
CA GLU A 30 -15.16 -10.75 2.34
C GLU A 30 -15.22 -11.02 3.86
N GLU A 31 -15.50 -12.25 4.27
CA GLU A 31 -15.51 -12.60 5.68
C GLU A 31 -14.08 -12.91 6.15
N ARG A 32 -13.53 -12.01 6.96
CA ARG A 32 -12.31 -12.20 7.75
C ARG A 32 -11.03 -12.39 6.97
N VAL A 33 -10.77 -11.50 6.04
CA VAL A 33 -9.51 -11.51 5.29
C VAL A 33 -8.33 -11.42 6.25
N ALA A 34 -7.41 -12.38 6.11
CA ALA A 34 -6.22 -12.52 6.91
C ALA A 34 -4.95 -12.25 6.11
N ALA A 35 -4.96 -12.54 4.82
CA ALA A 35 -3.90 -12.24 3.87
C ALA A 35 -4.50 -11.97 2.48
N ILE A 36 -3.79 -11.18 1.69
CA ILE A 36 -4.12 -10.87 0.30
C ILE A 36 -2.86 -10.97 -0.57
N ALA A 37 -3.03 -11.25 -1.84
CA ALA A 37 -2.04 -11.20 -2.90
C ALA A 37 -2.63 -10.52 -4.13
N PHE A 38 -1.76 -9.98 -4.97
CA PHE A 38 -2.12 -9.25 -6.19
C PHE A 38 -1.46 -9.93 -7.39
N ALA A 39 -2.22 -10.13 -8.46
CA ALA A 39 -1.72 -10.64 -9.74
C ALA A 39 -2.78 -10.45 -10.82
N ASP A 40 -2.36 -10.42 -12.08
CA ASP A 40 -3.26 -10.62 -13.22
C ASP A 40 -3.55 -12.13 -13.32
N VAL A 41 -4.72 -12.57 -12.86
CA VAL A 41 -5.07 -14.00 -12.77
C VAL A 41 -5.65 -14.53 -14.08
N ASP A 42 -6.30 -13.67 -14.86
CA ASP A 42 -6.96 -14.07 -16.11
C ASP A 42 -6.32 -13.53 -17.40
N LEU A 43 -5.15 -12.90 -17.26
CA LEU A 43 -4.29 -12.38 -18.31
C LEU A 43 -4.95 -11.27 -19.13
N ASP A 44 -5.84 -10.51 -18.53
CA ASP A 44 -6.50 -9.38 -19.16
C ASP A 44 -5.78 -8.03 -18.92
N LYS A 45 -4.76 -8.07 -18.05
CA LYS A 45 -3.83 -6.99 -17.65
C LYS A 45 -4.34 -6.03 -16.60
N ASP A 46 -5.50 -6.24 -16.02
CA ASP A 46 -5.80 -5.62 -14.75
C ASP A 46 -5.23 -6.44 -13.58
N ILE A 47 -5.02 -5.77 -12.44
CA ILE A 47 -4.53 -6.43 -11.25
C ILE A 47 -5.73 -6.92 -10.44
N ASP A 48 -5.76 -8.23 -10.22
CA ASP A 48 -6.76 -8.88 -9.37
C ASP A 48 -6.31 -9.01 -7.93
N ILE A 49 -7.27 -9.37 -7.07
CA ILE A 49 -7.01 -9.64 -5.66
C ILE A 49 -7.31 -11.10 -5.33
N VAL A 50 -6.32 -11.84 -4.84
CA VAL A 50 -6.51 -13.15 -4.21
C VAL A 50 -6.49 -12.97 -2.70
N SER A 51 -7.57 -13.39 -2.03
CA SER A 51 -7.72 -13.24 -0.58
C SER A 51 -7.81 -14.59 0.11
N MET A 52 -7.29 -14.65 1.35
CA MET A 52 -7.47 -15.79 2.24
C MET A 52 -8.14 -15.35 3.54
N SER A 53 -9.23 -16.03 3.90
CA SER A 53 -10.00 -15.73 5.13
C SER A 53 -9.54 -16.56 6.34
N SER A 54 -9.82 -16.06 7.56
CA SER A 54 -9.54 -16.72 8.84
C SER A 54 -10.82 -17.12 9.58
N PRO A 55 -10.90 -18.29 10.25
CA PRO A 55 -12.16 -18.78 10.81
C PRO A 55 -12.44 -18.21 12.21
N TRP A 56 -13.71 -17.89 12.53
CA TRP A 56 -14.13 -17.65 13.93
C TRP A 56 -14.34 -18.99 14.64
N GLY A 57 -13.33 -19.42 15.39
CA GLY A 57 -13.38 -20.65 16.20
C GLY A 57 -13.23 -21.94 15.39
N PHE A 58 -13.18 -23.06 16.10
CA PHE A 58 -12.95 -24.38 15.53
C PHE A 58 -14.13 -24.81 14.61
N ASN A 59 -13.84 -25.18 13.35
CA ASN A 59 -14.77 -25.70 12.31
C ASN A 59 -15.52 -24.69 11.41
N ARG A 60 -14.93 -23.53 11.07
CA ARG A 60 -15.39 -22.72 9.92
C ARG A 60 -14.38 -22.85 8.78
N SER A 61 -14.86 -22.82 7.54
CA SER A 61 -14.01 -22.78 6.34
C SER A 61 -13.26 -21.46 6.27
N THR A 62 -12.03 -21.52 5.77
CA THR A 62 -11.15 -20.42 5.40
C THR A 62 -11.07 -20.42 3.88
N PRO A 63 -12.03 -19.80 3.18
CA PRO A 63 -11.96 -19.77 1.73
C PRO A 63 -10.72 -19.03 1.25
N ILE A 64 -10.23 -19.47 0.09
CA ILE A 64 -9.36 -18.68 -0.77
C ILE A 64 -10.24 -18.22 -1.93
N THR A 65 -10.30 -16.91 -2.14
CA THR A 65 -11.19 -16.27 -3.11
C THR A 65 -10.38 -15.37 -4.02
N TRP A 66 -10.53 -15.55 -5.33
CA TRP A 66 -10.09 -14.60 -6.35
C TRP A 66 -11.22 -13.59 -6.58
N HIS A 67 -10.91 -12.31 -6.45
CA HIS A 67 -11.78 -11.18 -6.77
C HIS A 67 -11.24 -10.61 -8.08
N GLU A 68 -11.98 -10.86 -9.15
CA GLU A 68 -11.65 -10.41 -10.51
C GLU A 68 -11.96 -8.91 -10.58
N ASN A 69 -10.98 -8.13 -11.02
CA ASN A 69 -11.19 -6.76 -11.42
C ASN A 69 -11.86 -6.77 -12.80
N VAL A 70 -12.95 -6.02 -12.96
CA VAL A 70 -13.65 -5.97 -14.25
C VAL A 70 -14.04 -4.53 -14.54
N ASN A 71 -13.14 -3.80 -15.20
CA ASN A 71 -13.26 -2.35 -15.40
C ASN A 71 -13.40 -1.63 -14.05
N ASP A 72 -12.42 -1.84 -13.17
CA ASP A 72 -12.24 -1.13 -11.90
C ASP A 72 -13.34 -1.42 -10.87
N ILE A 73 -13.89 -2.63 -10.92
CA ILE A 73 -15.00 -3.08 -10.09
C ILE A 73 -14.81 -4.55 -9.68
N PHE A 74 -14.58 -4.77 -8.38
CA PHE A 74 -14.42 -6.09 -7.77
C PHE A 74 -15.76 -6.72 -7.31
N GLU A 75 -16.73 -6.85 -8.23
CA GLU A 75 -18.00 -7.57 -7.97
C GLU A 75 -17.92 -9.06 -8.34
N ALA A 76 -17.03 -9.44 -9.25
CA ALA A 76 -16.83 -10.81 -9.68
C ALA A 76 -15.93 -11.55 -8.68
N ARG A 77 -16.41 -12.70 -8.19
CA ARG A 77 -15.72 -13.49 -7.15
C ARG A 77 -15.77 -14.96 -7.44
N HIS A 78 -14.61 -15.58 -7.40
CA HIS A 78 -14.40 -16.96 -7.80
C HIS A 78 -13.72 -17.72 -6.66
N PRO A 79 -14.34 -18.80 -6.15
CA PRO A 79 -13.72 -19.61 -5.13
C PRO A 79 -12.55 -20.41 -5.73
N VAL A 80 -11.33 -20.15 -5.24
CA VAL A 80 -10.15 -20.98 -5.52
C VAL A 80 -10.24 -22.26 -4.68
N ASP A 81 -10.50 -22.11 -3.38
CA ASP A 81 -10.93 -23.21 -2.50
C ASP A 81 -11.97 -22.73 -1.49
N ALA A 82 -13.15 -23.35 -1.51
CA ALA A 82 -14.26 -23.04 -0.61
C ALA A 82 -14.26 -23.83 0.72
N HIS A 83 -13.41 -24.86 0.87
CA HIS A 83 -13.52 -25.84 1.95
C HIS A 83 -12.29 -25.96 2.83
N SER A 84 -11.25 -25.17 2.57
CA SER A 84 -10.04 -25.32 3.34
C SER A 84 -10.26 -24.91 4.80
N ILE A 85 -9.47 -25.52 5.68
CA ILE A 85 -9.30 -25.08 7.06
C ILE A 85 -7.82 -24.74 7.27
N ASN A 86 -7.38 -23.75 6.51
CA ASN A 86 -6.03 -23.21 6.46
C ASN A 86 -5.59 -22.73 7.84
N ALA A 87 -4.29 -22.80 8.08
CA ALA A 87 -3.64 -21.96 9.08
C ALA A 87 -3.46 -20.57 8.44
N PRO A 88 -4.24 -19.54 8.80
CA PRO A 88 -4.13 -18.24 8.16
C PRO A 88 -2.74 -17.64 8.46
N GLY A 89 -1.96 -17.36 7.42
CA GLY A 89 -0.63 -16.76 7.55
C GLY A 89 -0.23 -15.93 6.34
N SER A 90 -0.27 -16.51 5.13
CA SER A 90 0.10 -15.85 3.87
C SER A 90 -0.62 -16.50 2.70
N VAL A 91 -0.79 -15.77 1.59
CA VAL A 91 -1.23 -16.30 0.28
C VAL A 91 -0.38 -15.59 -0.76
N LEU A 92 0.07 -16.30 -1.79
CA LEU A 92 0.82 -15.72 -2.90
C LEU A 92 0.14 -16.07 -4.22
N ALA A 93 0.24 -15.16 -5.19
CA ALA A 93 -0.11 -15.41 -6.57
C ALA A 93 1.19 -15.40 -7.40
N VAL A 94 1.57 -16.54 -7.97
CA VAL A 94 2.86 -16.74 -8.63
C VAL A 94 2.80 -17.94 -9.58
N ASP A 95 3.41 -17.84 -10.76
CA ASP A 95 3.56 -18.94 -11.71
C ASP A 95 4.52 -20.01 -11.16
N LEU A 96 3.98 -21.15 -10.70
CA LEU A 96 4.77 -22.23 -10.08
C LEU A 96 5.13 -23.35 -11.06
N ASP A 97 4.46 -23.45 -12.20
CA ASP A 97 4.73 -24.49 -13.19
C ASP A 97 5.24 -23.98 -14.56
N GLY A 98 5.58 -22.69 -14.61
CA GLY A 98 6.34 -22.06 -15.68
C GLY A 98 5.54 -21.93 -16.97
N ASP A 99 4.21 -21.99 -16.90
CA ASP A 99 3.32 -21.89 -18.06
C ASP A 99 2.87 -20.46 -18.38
N GLY A 100 3.19 -19.51 -17.49
CA GLY A 100 2.92 -18.09 -17.61
C GLY A 100 1.62 -17.64 -16.93
N ASP A 101 0.90 -18.54 -16.26
CA ASP A 101 -0.35 -18.26 -15.59
C ASP A 101 -0.12 -18.07 -14.07
N SER A 102 -0.80 -17.11 -13.45
CA SER A 102 -0.67 -16.87 -12.00
C SER A 102 -1.37 -17.98 -11.21
N ASP A 103 -0.60 -18.87 -10.57
CA ASP A 103 -1.12 -19.87 -9.64
C ASP A 103 -1.32 -19.29 -8.24
N VAL A 104 -2.04 -20.03 -7.37
CA VAL A 104 -2.23 -19.62 -5.96
C VAL A 104 -1.50 -20.56 -5.01
N LEU A 105 -0.51 -20.06 -4.28
CA LEU A 105 0.21 -20.77 -3.22
C LEU A 105 -0.36 -20.37 -1.84
N ALA A 106 -0.69 -21.36 -1.01
CA ALA A 106 -1.20 -21.09 0.32
C ALA A 106 -0.84 -22.19 1.34
N PRO A 107 -0.71 -21.83 2.63
CA PRO A 107 -0.82 -22.80 3.71
C PRO A 107 -2.21 -23.44 3.71
N LEU A 108 -2.22 -24.76 3.83
CA LEU A 108 -3.40 -25.60 3.84
C LEU A 108 -3.67 -26.15 5.26
N LYS A 109 -4.71 -26.97 5.36
CA LYS A 109 -5.11 -27.68 6.59
C LYS A 109 -3.94 -28.44 7.24
N TRP A 110 -3.88 -28.45 8.57
CA TRP A 110 -2.86 -29.19 9.33
C TRP A 110 -1.42 -28.79 8.99
N ARG A 111 -1.16 -27.51 8.69
CA ARG A 111 0.18 -27.05 8.33
C ARG A 111 0.76 -27.68 7.06
N THR A 112 -0.09 -28.26 6.20
CA THR A 112 0.36 -28.64 4.86
C THR A 112 0.57 -27.39 4.02
N ILE A 113 1.46 -27.44 3.03
CA ILE A 113 1.63 -26.37 2.05
C ILE A 113 1.18 -26.93 0.70
N GLY A 114 0.43 -26.15 -0.06
CA GLY A 114 0.01 -26.54 -1.38
C GLY A 114 -0.40 -25.36 -2.24
N TRP A 115 -0.62 -25.65 -3.50
CA TRP A 115 -0.94 -24.65 -4.51
C TRP A 115 -2.09 -25.10 -5.39
N TYR A 116 -2.71 -24.14 -6.07
CA TYR A 116 -3.83 -24.32 -6.98
C TYR A 116 -3.40 -23.83 -8.35
N GLU A 117 -3.25 -24.77 -9.29
CA GLU A 117 -2.88 -24.49 -10.68
C GLU A 117 -4.01 -23.71 -11.37
N ASN A 118 -3.66 -22.61 -12.03
CA ASN A 118 -4.53 -21.89 -12.94
C ASN A 118 -4.50 -22.55 -14.32
N LEU A 119 -5.39 -23.51 -14.55
CA LEU A 119 -5.29 -24.47 -15.66
C LEU A 119 -5.42 -23.89 -17.08
N ASP A 120 -5.84 -22.63 -17.20
CA ASP A 120 -6.18 -22.02 -18.49
C ASP A 120 -5.80 -20.54 -18.60
N GLY A 121 -5.09 -20.00 -17.62
CA GLY A 121 -4.73 -18.58 -17.53
C GLY A 121 -5.94 -17.67 -17.47
N LYS A 122 -7.08 -18.17 -16.99
CA LYS A 122 -8.37 -17.44 -16.90
C LYS A 122 -9.06 -17.62 -15.56
N GLY A 123 -8.29 -18.03 -14.56
CA GLY A 123 -8.75 -18.34 -13.22
C GLY A 123 -9.59 -19.63 -13.11
N THR A 124 -9.44 -20.59 -14.03
CA THR A 124 -9.96 -21.94 -13.82
C THR A 124 -9.00 -22.75 -12.94
N PHE A 125 -9.18 -22.64 -11.62
CA PHE A 125 -8.31 -23.34 -10.67
C PHE A 125 -8.57 -24.86 -10.55
N GLY A 126 -7.48 -25.63 -10.53
CA GLY A 126 -7.46 -27.05 -10.26
C GLY A 126 -7.66 -27.41 -8.78
N SER A 127 -7.59 -28.70 -8.46
CA SER A 127 -7.56 -29.15 -7.06
C SER A 127 -6.19 -28.91 -6.44
N ALA A 128 -6.15 -28.58 -5.14
CA ALA A 128 -4.91 -28.40 -4.38
C ALA A 128 -3.86 -29.49 -4.66
N LYS A 129 -2.69 -29.08 -5.15
CA LYS A 129 -1.48 -29.88 -5.26
C LYS A 129 -0.66 -29.68 -3.98
N VAL A 130 -0.45 -30.76 -3.24
CA VAL A 130 0.24 -30.69 -1.93
C VAL A 130 1.74 -30.80 -2.14
N ILE A 131 2.48 -29.80 -1.67
CA ILE A 131 3.95 -29.76 -1.64
C ILE A 131 4.45 -30.53 -0.42
N ALA A 132 3.88 -30.23 0.75
CA ALA A 132 4.32 -30.79 2.02
C ALA A 132 3.14 -31.26 2.87
N GLN A 133 3.27 -32.45 3.46
CA GLN A 133 2.34 -32.95 4.47
C GLN A 133 2.96 -32.84 5.86
N SER A 134 2.28 -32.18 6.82
CA SER A 134 2.62 -32.38 8.23
C SER A 134 2.13 -33.75 8.69
N GLU A 135 2.94 -34.42 9.49
CA GLU A 135 2.56 -35.68 10.15
C GLU A 135 1.67 -35.47 11.39
N PHE A 136 1.43 -34.21 11.81
CA PHE A 136 0.72 -33.89 13.05
C PHE A 136 -0.62 -33.20 12.80
N GLU A 137 -1.70 -33.89 13.17
CA GLU A 137 -3.04 -33.29 13.30
C GLU A 137 -3.11 -32.46 14.59
N SER A 138 -2.48 -31.29 14.61
CA SER A 138 -2.66 -30.38 15.75
C SER A 138 -3.94 -29.58 15.60
N ILE A 139 -4.85 -29.78 16.55
CA ILE A 139 -6.18 -29.15 16.61
C ILE A 139 -6.19 -27.77 17.28
N PHE A 140 -5.02 -27.24 17.69
CA PHE A 140 -4.92 -25.98 18.45
C PHE A 140 -4.01 -24.92 17.84
N ASP A 141 -3.53 -25.12 16.60
CA ASP A 141 -2.56 -24.20 16.01
C ASP A 141 -3.20 -23.02 15.29
N PHE A 142 -3.03 -21.86 15.91
CA PHE A 142 -3.33 -20.53 15.37
C PHE A 142 -2.06 -19.79 14.92
N ALA A 143 -0.90 -20.44 14.94
CA ALA A 143 0.35 -19.88 14.43
C ALA A 143 0.28 -19.88 12.89
N GLY A 144 0.24 -18.68 12.30
CA GLY A 144 0.23 -18.51 10.85
C GLY A 144 1.51 -19.10 10.23
N ILE A 145 1.35 -19.72 9.05
CA ILE A 145 2.48 -20.15 8.24
C ILE A 145 2.77 -19.04 7.25
N SER A 146 4.00 -18.54 7.28
CA SER A 146 4.52 -17.70 6.20
C SER A 146 5.11 -18.61 5.13
N VAL A 147 4.68 -18.42 3.88
CA VAL A 147 5.31 -18.99 2.69
C VAL A 147 5.88 -17.86 1.85
N GLN A 148 7.00 -18.13 1.19
CA GLN A 148 7.63 -17.26 0.21
C GLN A 148 7.98 -18.10 -1.03
N ALA A 149 8.12 -17.44 -2.17
CA ALA A 149 8.45 -18.09 -3.43
C ALA A 149 9.57 -17.32 -4.15
N GLY A 150 10.49 -18.04 -4.78
CA GLY A 150 11.62 -17.46 -5.51
C GLY A 150 12.63 -18.52 -5.92
N ASP A 151 13.49 -18.21 -6.88
CA ASP A 151 14.55 -19.09 -7.38
C ASP A 151 15.73 -19.16 -6.38
N VAL A 152 15.79 -20.21 -5.56
CA VAL A 152 16.78 -20.33 -4.48
C VAL A 152 18.11 -20.91 -4.97
N ASP A 153 18.08 -21.70 -6.04
CA ASP A 153 19.25 -22.41 -6.56
C ASP A 153 19.77 -21.94 -7.93
N GLY A 154 19.18 -20.88 -8.45
CA GLY A 154 19.61 -20.14 -9.63
C GLY A 154 19.37 -20.90 -10.93
N ASP A 155 18.44 -21.86 -10.95
CA ASP A 155 18.13 -22.65 -12.14
C ASP A 155 17.00 -22.07 -12.99
N GLY A 156 16.31 -21.05 -12.47
CA GLY A 156 15.24 -20.30 -13.12
C GLY A 156 13.84 -20.78 -12.76
N ASP A 157 13.71 -21.83 -11.95
CA ASP A 157 12.44 -22.37 -11.51
C ASP A 157 12.03 -21.73 -10.16
N ILE A 158 10.73 -21.43 -9.99
CA ILE A 158 10.25 -20.83 -8.74
C ILE A 158 10.14 -21.92 -7.66
N ASP A 159 10.94 -21.78 -6.61
CA ASP A 159 10.89 -22.64 -5.43
C ASP A 159 9.95 -22.12 -4.35
N VAL A 160 9.70 -22.93 -3.32
CA VAL A 160 8.89 -22.56 -2.16
C VAL A 160 9.70 -22.63 -0.86
N LEU A 161 9.70 -21.53 -0.11
CA LEU A 161 10.18 -21.48 1.27
C LEU A 161 9.01 -21.38 2.24
N ALA A 162 9.15 -21.97 3.42
CA ALA A 162 8.12 -21.89 4.43
C ALA A 162 8.67 -21.91 5.86
N HIS A 163 7.98 -21.20 6.74
CA HIS A 163 8.15 -21.33 8.18
C HIS A 163 7.30 -22.49 8.72
N VAL A 164 7.94 -23.48 9.31
CA VAL A 164 7.30 -24.65 9.91
C VAL A 164 7.34 -24.56 11.43
N SER A 165 6.23 -24.12 12.02
CA SER A 165 6.08 -23.84 13.46
C SER A 165 6.21 -25.04 14.41
N GLU A 166 6.34 -26.28 13.92
CA GLU A 166 6.60 -27.43 14.81
C GLU A 166 8.06 -27.52 15.25
N GLN A 167 8.95 -26.99 14.42
CA GLN A 167 10.39 -26.99 14.64
C GLN A 167 10.95 -25.56 14.63
N ASP A 168 10.05 -24.57 14.58
CA ASP A 168 10.36 -23.14 14.40
C ASP A 168 11.37 -22.91 13.27
N SER A 169 11.33 -23.78 12.25
CA SER A 169 12.37 -23.94 11.25
C SER A 169 11.95 -23.35 9.93
N ILE A 170 12.92 -22.87 9.15
CA ILE A 170 12.70 -22.44 7.78
C ILE A 170 13.15 -23.57 6.87
N VAL A 171 12.25 -23.97 5.97
CA VAL A 171 12.45 -25.09 5.05
C VAL A 171 12.28 -24.62 3.62
N TRP A 172 12.99 -25.28 2.71
CA TRP A 172 12.93 -25.07 1.28
C TRP A 172 12.45 -26.34 0.57
N TYR A 173 11.57 -26.15 -0.39
CA TYR A 173 11.07 -27.15 -1.32
C TYR A 173 11.49 -26.73 -2.73
N GLU A 174 12.49 -27.42 -3.28
CA GLU A 174 13.03 -27.22 -4.63
C GLU A 174 12.00 -27.69 -5.68
N ASN A 175 11.69 -26.84 -6.64
CA ASN A 175 10.87 -27.15 -7.81
C ASN A 175 11.74 -27.77 -8.91
N ILE A 176 11.99 -29.06 -8.81
CA ILE A 176 13.04 -29.78 -9.55
C ILE A 176 12.91 -29.84 -11.07
N ASP A 177 11.78 -29.39 -11.62
CA ASP A 177 11.52 -29.43 -13.06
C ASP A 177 10.81 -28.19 -13.60
N GLY A 178 10.62 -27.17 -12.77
CA GLY A 178 9.90 -25.95 -13.13
C GLY A 178 8.43 -26.14 -13.47
N THR A 179 7.87 -27.33 -13.24
CA THR A 179 6.46 -27.65 -13.55
C THR A 179 5.65 -27.99 -12.29
N GLY A 180 6.14 -27.55 -11.13
CA GLY A 180 5.51 -27.73 -9.82
C GLY A 180 5.70 -29.13 -9.23
N SER A 181 6.74 -29.85 -9.65
CA SER A 181 7.21 -31.06 -8.96
C SER A 181 8.23 -30.68 -7.88
N PHE A 182 7.90 -30.91 -6.61
CA PHE A 182 8.77 -30.52 -5.50
C PHE A 182 9.58 -31.68 -4.91
N ALA A 183 10.84 -31.42 -4.54
CA ALA A 183 11.67 -32.35 -3.78
C ALA A 183 11.23 -32.45 -2.30
N ASP A 184 11.82 -33.40 -1.59
CA ASP A 184 11.69 -33.49 -0.13
C ASP A 184 12.27 -32.23 0.55
N ALA A 185 11.61 -31.78 1.62
CA ALA A 185 12.01 -30.58 2.36
C ALA A 185 13.50 -30.58 2.76
N ARG A 186 14.20 -29.49 2.45
CA ARG A 186 15.53 -29.19 2.98
C ARG A 186 15.40 -28.14 4.08
N VAL A 187 15.81 -28.49 5.30
CA VAL A 187 15.85 -27.53 6.41
C VAL A 187 17.01 -26.57 6.20
N LEU A 188 16.70 -25.28 6.08
CA LEU A 188 17.68 -24.21 5.88
C LEU A 188 18.14 -23.63 7.21
N PHE A 189 17.20 -23.47 8.15
CA PHE A 189 17.46 -22.89 9.47
C PHE A 189 16.68 -23.62 10.55
N VAL A 190 17.33 -23.79 11.70
CA VAL A 190 16.73 -24.25 12.96
C VAL A 190 17.15 -23.27 14.04
N PRO A 191 16.20 -22.70 14.82
CA PRO A 191 16.54 -21.71 15.81
C PRO A 191 17.42 -22.31 16.91
N PRO A 192 18.37 -21.52 17.45
CA PRO A 192 19.30 -21.99 18.46
C PRO A 192 18.63 -22.33 19.80
N ARG A 193 17.38 -21.88 20.02
CA ARG A 193 16.58 -22.17 21.22
C ARG A 193 15.15 -22.57 20.83
N ILE A 194 14.56 -23.44 21.64
CA ILE A 194 13.18 -23.89 21.49
C ILE A 194 12.25 -22.81 22.05
N ASN A 195 11.21 -22.42 21.30
CA ASN A 195 10.29 -21.29 21.55
C ASN A 195 10.88 -19.88 21.38
N ASP A 196 12.03 -19.74 20.71
CA ASP A 196 12.36 -18.47 20.05
C ASP A 196 11.66 -18.54 18.69
N ASP A 197 10.33 -18.37 18.69
CA ASP A 197 9.52 -18.40 17.47
C ASP A 197 10.06 -17.28 16.55
N PRO A 198 10.62 -17.59 15.36
CA PRO A 198 10.88 -16.54 14.40
C PRO A 198 9.52 -15.94 14.04
N PHE A 199 9.39 -14.64 14.27
CA PHE A 199 8.16 -13.92 13.96
C PHE A 199 7.96 -13.80 12.45
N GLY A 200 9.04 -13.90 11.68
CA GLY A 200 9.03 -13.89 10.23
C GLY A 200 10.41 -14.20 9.64
N PHE A 201 10.45 -14.28 8.32
CA PHE A 201 11.67 -14.31 7.53
C PHE A 201 11.41 -13.59 6.21
N GLU A 202 12.46 -13.10 5.58
CA GLU A 202 12.44 -12.52 4.24
C GLU A 202 13.57 -13.13 3.41
N VAL A 203 13.39 -13.17 2.08
CA VAL A 203 14.43 -13.56 1.12
C VAL A 203 14.73 -12.43 0.16
N ALA A 204 16.01 -12.13 -0.03
CA ALA A 204 16.48 -11.08 -0.94
C ALA A 204 17.98 -11.29 -1.21
N ASP A 205 18.50 -10.72 -2.29
CA ASP A 205 19.95 -10.65 -2.53
C ASP A 205 20.56 -9.53 -1.66
N LEU A 206 21.14 -9.88 -0.52
CA LEU A 206 21.65 -8.91 0.46
C LEU A 206 23.10 -8.49 0.21
N ASP A 207 23.83 -9.17 -0.68
CA ASP A 207 25.23 -8.84 -0.97
C ASP A 207 25.61 -8.77 -2.45
N GLY A 208 24.59 -8.60 -3.31
CA GLY A 208 24.71 -8.25 -4.71
C GLY A 208 25.28 -9.38 -5.58
N ASP A 209 25.17 -10.64 -5.13
CA ASP A 209 25.69 -11.80 -5.85
C ASP A 209 24.63 -12.59 -6.64
N SER A 210 23.41 -12.06 -6.66
CA SER A 210 22.23 -12.61 -7.32
C SER A 210 21.71 -13.93 -6.73
N ALA A 211 22.24 -14.39 -5.60
CA ALA A 211 21.65 -15.48 -4.84
C ALA A 211 20.66 -14.94 -3.81
N LEU A 212 19.50 -15.58 -3.68
CA LEU A 212 18.55 -15.23 -2.62
C LEU A 212 19.11 -15.67 -1.25
N ASP A 213 19.45 -14.67 -0.45
CA ASP A 213 19.83 -14.82 0.95
C ASP A 213 18.60 -14.88 1.86
N LEU A 214 18.82 -15.24 3.13
CA LEU A 214 17.77 -15.37 4.12
C LEU A 214 17.99 -14.38 5.27
N LEU A 215 16.98 -13.58 5.56
CA LEU A 215 16.92 -12.69 6.70
C LEU A 215 15.89 -13.22 7.71
N ILE A 216 16.32 -13.48 8.94
CA ILE A 216 15.48 -14.07 9.98
C ILE A 216 15.21 -13.03 11.06
N PHE A 217 13.94 -12.89 11.43
CA PHE A 217 13.50 -12.03 12.52
C PHE A 217 12.96 -12.89 13.65
N ASP A 218 13.61 -12.82 14.81
CA ASP A 218 13.05 -13.36 16.04
C ASP A 218 12.83 -12.26 17.08
N SER A 219 12.32 -12.64 18.25
CA SER A 219 12.00 -11.70 19.32
C SER A 219 13.20 -10.91 19.87
N MET A 220 14.43 -11.37 19.59
CA MET A 220 15.67 -10.89 20.18
C MET A 220 16.71 -10.42 19.16
N GLU A 221 16.76 -11.05 17.98
CA GLU A 221 17.74 -10.78 16.94
C GLU A 221 17.17 -10.68 15.52
N ILE A 222 17.89 -9.93 14.69
CA ILE A 222 17.79 -9.99 13.23
C ILE A 222 19.11 -10.55 12.71
N ALA A 223 19.03 -11.66 11.99
CA ALA A 223 20.19 -12.42 11.55
C ALA A 223 20.16 -12.69 10.05
N TRP A 224 21.29 -12.43 9.39
CA TRP A 224 21.49 -12.71 7.97
C TRP A 224 22.21 -14.04 7.76
N TYR A 225 21.64 -14.84 6.89
CA TYR A 225 22.14 -16.12 6.41
C TYR A 225 22.40 -16.01 4.91
N LYS A 226 23.67 -16.06 4.50
CA LYS A 226 24.06 -16.01 3.08
C LYS A 226 23.92 -17.37 2.43
N ASN A 227 23.35 -17.39 1.22
CA ASN A 227 23.34 -18.51 0.29
C ASN A 227 24.70 -18.59 -0.42
N GLU A 228 25.66 -19.33 0.15
CA GLU A 228 27.08 -19.24 -0.24
C GLU A 228 27.38 -19.69 -1.68
N ASP A 229 26.58 -20.62 -2.19
CA ASP A 229 26.79 -21.26 -3.48
C ASP A 229 25.69 -20.94 -4.49
N GLY A 230 24.71 -20.10 -4.10
CA GLY A 230 23.50 -19.85 -4.85
C GLY A 230 22.72 -21.14 -5.13
N ARG A 231 22.80 -22.14 -4.24
CA ARG A 231 22.17 -23.47 -4.37
C ARG A 231 21.53 -23.95 -3.06
N GLY A 232 21.05 -22.98 -2.29
CA GLY A 232 20.42 -23.18 -1.00
C GLY A 232 21.37 -23.64 0.11
N THR A 233 22.68 -23.40 0.00
CA THR A 233 23.62 -23.66 1.10
C THR A 233 23.83 -22.42 1.95
N TYR A 234 23.05 -22.34 3.03
CA TYR A 234 23.05 -21.19 3.93
C TYR A 234 24.09 -21.31 5.05
N ARG A 235 24.72 -20.17 5.38
CA ARG A 235 25.48 -20.01 6.64
C ARG A 235 25.11 -18.71 7.34
N ALA A 236 25.09 -18.74 8.67
CA ALA A 236 25.02 -17.51 9.45
C ALA A 236 26.25 -16.64 9.15
N VAL A 237 26.03 -15.40 8.71
CA VAL A 237 27.09 -14.43 8.45
C VAL A 237 27.20 -13.44 9.60
N GLN A 238 26.10 -12.78 9.93
CA GLN A 238 26.07 -11.67 10.87
C GLN A 238 24.73 -11.60 11.61
N THR A 239 24.79 -11.35 12.92
CA THR A 239 23.67 -10.77 13.66
C THR A 239 23.70 -9.27 13.38
N ILE A 240 22.71 -8.77 12.64
CA ILE A 240 22.60 -7.35 12.25
C ILE A 240 22.18 -6.53 13.47
N TYR A 241 21.32 -7.12 14.30
CA TYR A 241 20.83 -6.50 15.51
C TYR A 241 20.62 -7.56 16.59
N ASP A 242 21.11 -7.29 17.80
CA ASP A 242 20.93 -8.08 19.03
C ASP A 242 20.49 -7.10 20.12
N HIS A 243 19.32 -7.28 20.74
CA HIS A 243 18.95 -6.39 21.84
C HIS A 243 18.36 -7.10 23.05
N ALA A 244 19.04 -6.86 24.19
CA ALA A 244 18.64 -7.33 25.52
C ALA A 244 17.65 -6.42 26.27
N ASP A 245 17.34 -5.20 25.77
CA ASP A 245 16.63 -4.15 26.53
C ASP A 245 15.27 -3.73 25.91
N ASP A 246 14.98 -4.05 24.63
CA ASP A 246 13.64 -3.92 24.01
C ASP A 246 13.25 -5.23 23.29
N PRO A 247 12.68 -6.21 24.02
CA PRO A 247 12.48 -7.59 23.55
C PRO A 247 11.31 -7.76 22.57
N TYR A 248 11.01 -6.74 21.76
CA TYR A 248 9.91 -6.75 20.80
C TYR A 248 10.36 -6.06 19.51
N VAL A 249 11.16 -6.77 18.71
CA VAL A 249 11.24 -6.47 17.28
C VAL A 249 9.86 -6.82 16.68
N GLY A 250 9.22 -5.82 16.08
CA GLY A 250 7.95 -5.97 15.38
C GLY A 250 8.18 -6.39 13.93
N MET A 251 7.32 -5.93 13.02
CA MET A 251 7.54 -6.13 11.59
C MET A 251 8.83 -5.44 11.13
N SER A 252 9.48 -6.02 10.15
CA SER A 252 10.62 -5.44 9.45
C SER A 252 10.43 -5.67 7.96
N VAL A 253 10.90 -4.75 7.14
CA VAL A 253 10.77 -4.79 5.69
C VAL A 253 12.15 -4.69 5.09
N VAL A 254 12.38 -5.46 4.02
CA VAL A 254 13.60 -5.40 3.21
C VAL A 254 13.25 -4.70 1.91
N VAL A 255 13.89 -3.56 1.64
CA VAL A 255 13.61 -2.73 0.45
C VAL A 255 14.80 -1.81 0.21
N ASP A 256 15.06 -1.45 -1.05
CA ASP A 256 15.97 -0.35 -1.40
C ASP A 256 15.32 0.97 -0.98
N PHE A 257 15.68 1.48 0.20
CA PHE A 257 14.98 2.60 0.82
C PHE A 257 15.62 3.94 0.50
N ASP A 258 16.93 3.97 0.25
CA ASP A 258 17.66 5.18 -0.12
C ASP A 258 17.87 5.34 -1.65
N GLY A 259 17.43 4.36 -2.44
CA GLY A 259 17.44 4.39 -3.90
C GLY A 259 18.81 4.12 -4.51
N ASP A 260 19.74 3.50 -3.76
CA ASP A 260 21.08 3.21 -4.23
C ASP A 260 21.19 1.89 -5.04
N GLY A 261 20.11 1.11 -5.07
CA GLY A 261 19.99 -0.15 -5.79
C GLY A 261 20.26 -1.40 -4.94
N ASP A 262 20.64 -1.22 -3.68
CA ASP A 262 20.88 -2.29 -2.73
C ASP A 262 19.70 -2.40 -1.75
N VAL A 263 19.33 -3.63 -1.37
CA VAL A 263 18.22 -3.80 -0.41
C VAL A 263 18.67 -3.51 1.02
N ASP A 264 17.96 -2.61 1.67
CA ASP A 264 18.17 -2.21 3.06
C ASP A 264 17.21 -2.89 4.02
N LEU A 265 17.38 -2.60 5.32
CA LEU A 265 16.50 -3.08 6.37
C LEU A 265 15.81 -1.92 7.09
N LEU A 266 14.48 -1.88 6.99
CA LEU A 266 13.63 -1.02 7.83
C LEU A 266 13.04 -1.83 8.98
N LYS A 267 13.40 -1.47 10.21
CA LYS A 267 13.05 -2.19 11.43
C LYS A 267 12.10 -1.39 12.30
N ARG A 268 11.01 -2.02 12.75
CA ARG A 268 10.14 -1.49 13.81
C ARG A 268 10.41 -2.20 15.14
N SER A 269 10.67 -1.45 16.21
CA SER A 269 10.72 -1.98 17.59
C SER A 269 9.41 -1.68 18.35
N ARG A 270 9.40 -1.70 19.67
CA ARG A 270 8.25 -1.18 20.43
C ARG A 270 8.23 0.34 20.48
N CYS A 271 9.40 0.96 20.61
CA CYS A 271 9.54 2.38 20.89
C CYS A 271 10.10 3.20 19.73
N SER A 272 10.69 2.57 18.72
CA SER A 272 11.36 3.22 17.59
C SER A 272 11.06 2.56 16.26
N MET A 273 11.32 3.31 15.19
CA MET A 273 11.55 2.79 13.86
C MET A 273 12.94 3.20 13.41
N GLU A 274 13.67 2.27 12.82
CA GLU A 274 15.08 2.38 12.53
C GLU A 274 15.36 1.89 11.11
N PHE A 275 16.03 2.72 10.33
CA PHE A 275 16.61 2.36 9.05
C PHE A 275 18.03 1.82 9.25
N ILE A 276 18.37 0.73 8.57
CA ILE A 276 19.68 0.09 8.63
C ILE A 276 20.15 -0.11 7.19
N GLU A 277 21.01 0.81 6.74
CA GLU A 277 21.60 0.84 5.40
C GLU A 277 22.47 -0.39 5.15
N ASN A 278 22.31 -1.00 3.99
CA ASN A 278 23.15 -2.06 3.46
C ASN A 278 23.88 -1.56 2.21
N ASN A 279 25.21 -1.57 2.23
CA ASN A 279 26.01 -1.05 1.13
C ASN A 279 26.18 -2.01 -0.08
N GLY A 280 25.22 -2.91 -0.29
CA GLY A 280 25.24 -3.90 -1.38
C GLY A 280 26.23 -5.04 -1.24
N THR A 281 26.93 -5.14 -0.11
CA THR A 281 27.89 -6.24 0.14
C THR A 281 27.59 -7.00 1.42
N GLY A 282 26.36 -6.85 1.92
CA GLY A 282 25.89 -7.40 3.18
C GLY A 282 26.54 -6.75 4.41
N ASN A 283 27.10 -5.55 4.24
CA ASN A 283 27.65 -4.78 5.36
C ASN A 283 26.65 -3.69 5.77
N PHE A 284 25.87 -4.05 6.80
CA PHE A 284 24.89 -3.18 7.43
C PHE A 284 25.55 -2.12 8.33
N LEU A 285 25.15 -0.86 8.16
CA LEU A 285 25.67 0.29 8.90
C LEU A 285 24.97 0.49 10.26
N ASP A 286 25.42 1.51 11.00
CA ASP A 286 24.81 1.87 12.28
C ASP A 286 23.35 2.34 12.07
N PRO A 287 22.37 1.84 12.84
CA PRO A 287 20.97 2.20 12.66
C PRO A 287 20.68 3.70 12.78
N ILE A 288 19.84 4.21 11.88
CA ILE A 288 19.32 5.57 11.87
C ILE A 288 17.89 5.55 12.39
N VAL A 289 17.62 6.28 13.47
CA VAL A 289 16.28 6.35 14.05
C VAL A 289 15.40 7.31 13.25
N LEU A 290 14.39 6.77 12.58
CA LEU A 290 13.40 7.53 11.80
C LEU A 290 12.27 8.08 12.69
N LEU A 291 11.83 7.26 13.66
CA LEU A 291 10.80 7.59 14.63
C LEU A 291 11.20 7.09 16.01
N ASP A 292 10.93 7.89 17.04
CA ASP A 292 11.18 7.55 18.44
C ASP A 292 9.96 7.83 19.34
N ASP A 293 10.10 7.45 20.62
CA ASP A 293 9.10 7.64 21.69
C ASP A 293 7.69 7.08 21.38
N LEU A 294 7.60 6.15 20.42
CA LEU A 294 6.33 5.55 19.99
C LEU A 294 5.62 4.87 21.15
N CYS A 295 6.38 4.31 22.10
CA CYS A 295 5.82 3.64 23.26
C CYS A 295 5.19 4.56 24.33
N ARG A 296 5.43 5.88 24.31
CA ARG A 296 4.75 6.85 25.21
C ARG A 296 3.44 7.39 24.66
N ARG A 297 3.22 7.30 23.35
CA ARG A 297 1.91 7.58 22.73
C ARG A 297 0.89 6.47 23.04
N LEU A 298 1.34 5.31 23.51
CA LEU A 298 0.53 4.12 23.78
C LEU A 298 -0.10 4.09 25.19
N GLU A 299 -0.77 5.15 25.66
CA GLU A 299 -1.55 5.04 26.92
C GLU A 299 -2.77 4.09 26.78
N VAL A 300 -3.13 3.64 25.55
CA VAL A 300 -4.30 2.78 25.29
C VAL A 300 -4.03 1.55 24.38
N PHE A 301 -2.88 1.44 23.69
CA PHE A 301 -2.74 0.48 22.59
C PHE A 301 -2.09 -0.86 23.01
N ARG A 302 -2.76 -1.97 22.66
CA ARG A 302 -2.36 -3.35 22.98
C ARG A 302 -1.72 -4.00 21.76
N TYR A 303 -0.48 -4.50 21.87
CA TYR A 303 0.16 -5.64 21.16
C TYR A 303 -0.03 -5.86 19.63
N TYR A 304 -0.88 -5.12 18.90
CA TYR A 304 -1.38 -5.44 17.56
C TYR A 304 -1.22 -4.30 16.53
N ASP A 305 -0.52 -3.22 16.89
CA ASP A 305 -0.37 -1.98 16.10
C ASP A 305 1.09 -1.75 15.66
N TYR A 306 1.80 -2.83 15.29
CA TYR A 306 3.18 -2.77 14.77
C TYR A 306 3.26 -2.82 13.24
N PHE A 307 2.13 -2.62 12.56
CA PHE A 307 2.05 -2.66 11.10
C PHE A 307 2.52 -1.33 10.51
N PHE A 308 3.23 -1.42 9.41
CA PHE A 308 3.57 -0.31 8.54
C PHE A 308 3.81 -0.85 7.14
N THR A 309 3.87 0.05 6.18
CA THR A 309 4.34 -0.25 4.82
C THR A 309 5.18 0.92 4.33
N VAL A 310 5.90 0.69 3.24
CA VAL A 310 6.69 1.69 2.52
C VAL A 310 6.29 1.67 1.06
N SER A 311 6.22 2.84 0.46
CA SER A 311 5.90 3.04 -0.95
C SER A 311 6.23 4.48 -1.33
N ASP A 312 6.56 4.74 -2.59
CA ASP A 312 6.59 6.09 -3.15
C ASP A 312 5.14 6.56 -3.34
N VAL A 313 4.58 7.25 -2.34
CA VAL A 313 3.13 7.54 -2.29
C VAL A 313 2.79 8.73 -3.15
N ASP A 314 3.70 9.69 -3.30
CA ASP A 314 3.46 10.91 -4.06
C ASP A 314 4.06 10.89 -5.49
N LEU A 315 4.80 9.83 -5.83
CA LEU A 315 5.46 9.56 -7.12
C LEU A 315 6.65 10.49 -7.41
N ASP A 316 7.39 10.88 -6.38
CA ASP A 316 8.60 11.70 -6.52
C ASP A 316 9.89 10.87 -6.67
N GLY A 317 9.80 9.57 -6.44
CA GLY A 317 10.86 8.58 -6.64
C GLY A 317 11.56 8.15 -5.34
N ASP A 318 11.21 8.70 -4.18
CA ASP A 318 11.64 8.17 -2.89
C ASP A 318 10.55 7.41 -2.13
N LEU A 319 10.97 6.42 -1.35
CA LEU A 319 10.03 5.62 -0.57
C LEU A 319 9.59 6.37 0.69
N ASP A 320 8.28 6.52 0.81
CA ASP A 320 7.63 7.11 1.96
C ASP A 320 7.26 6.06 3.00
N PHE A 321 6.90 6.58 4.17
CA PHE A 321 6.50 5.77 5.29
C PHE A 321 5.00 5.86 5.56
N VAL A 322 4.29 4.74 5.66
CA VAL A 322 2.83 4.69 5.91
C VAL A 322 2.50 3.75 7.06
N TRP A 323 1.66 4.19 8.00
CA TRP A 323 1.23 3.39 9.15
C TRP A 323 -0.23 3.65 9.53
N PRO A 324 -0.91 2.66 10.14
CA PRO A 324 -2.27 2.84 10.65
C PRO A 324 -2.30 3.51 12.03
N ASP A 325 -3.38 4.25 12.27
CA ASP A 325 -3.79 4.77 13.58
C ASP A 325 -5.32 4.56 13.77
N GLU A 326 -5.87 4.99 14.91
CA GLU A 326 -7.29 4.81 15.25
C GLU A 326 -8.26 5.43 14.23
N VAL A 327 -7.84 6.50 13.55
CA VAL A 327 -8.68 7.28 12.63
C VAL A 327 -8.41 6.99 11.15
N GLY A 328 -7.35 6.24 10.82
CA GLY A 328 -7.02 5.92 9.43
C GLY A 328 -5.53 5.67 9.21
N PHE A 329 -5.01 6.10 8.07
CA PHE A 329 -3.61 5.95 7.68
C PHE A 329 -2.89 7.29 7.76
N PHE A 330 -1.69 7.25 8.30
CA PHE A 330 -0.79 8.38 8.35
C PHE A 330 0.43 8.06 7.52
N TRP A 331 1.07 9.11 7.04
CA TRP A 331 2.30 8.97 6.30
C TRP A 331 3.32 10.05 6.67
N ARG A 332 4.54 9.82 6.20
CA ARG A 332 5.62 10.80 6.17
C ARG A 332 6.32 10.70 4.83
N GLU A 333 6.18 11.78 4.08
CA GLU A 333 6.97 12.09 2.89
C GLU A 333 8.46 12.10 3.25
N ASN A 334 9.25 11.32 2.54
CA ASN A 334 10.68 11.55 2.41
C ASN A 334 10.87 12.64 1.34
N ARG A 335 11.70 13.66 1.58
CA ARG A 335 11.79 14.84 0.68
C ARG A 335 12.97 14.79 -0.28
N SER A 336 13.66 13.67 -0.33
CA SER A 336 14.93 13.50 -1.04
C SER A 336 15.45 12.08 -0.91
N ASP A 337 16.41 11.74 -1.78
CA ASP A 337 17.39 10.66 -1.62
C ASP A 337 18.16 10.65 -0.27
N ASN A 338 17.90 11.63 0.61
CA ASN A 338 18.45 11.69 1.94
C ASN A 338 17.42 11.21 2.97
N ILE A 339 17.60 9.96 3.41
CA ILE A 339 16.98 9.23 4.53
C ILE A 339 16.87 9.95 5.89
N HIS A 340 17.19 11.24 5.96
CA HIS A 340 17.15 12.08 7.15
C HIS A 340 16.14 13.22 7.06
N GLU A 341 15.50 13.44 5.92
CA GLU A 341 14.61 14.59 5.68
C GLU A 341 13.16 14.15 5.49
N PHE A 342 12.52 13.75 6.60
CA PHE A 342 11.08 13.48 6.62
C PHE A 342 10.25 14.70 7.01
N THR A 343 9.05 14.77 6.47
CA THR A 343 8.00 15.67 6.96
C THR A 343 7.54 15.35 8.38
N ALA A 344 6.77 16.28 8.93
CA ALA A 344 5.92 15.95 10.07
C ALA A 344 4.89 14.88 9.65
N PRO A 345 4.40 14.03 10.57
CA PRO A 345 3.30 13.11 10.26
C PRO A 345 2.09 13.83 9.68
N GLU A 346 1.61 13.34 8.55
CA GLU A 346 0.40 13.82 7.89
C GLU A 346 -0.63 12.69 7.81
N VAL A 347 -1.92 13.05 7.74
CA VAL A 347 -2.98 12.06 7.55
C VAL A 347 -3.04 11.77 6.07
N LEU A 348 -2.85 10.51 5.69
CA LEU A 348 -2.95 10.05 4.30
C LEU A 348 -4.42 9.79 3.94
N VAL A 349 -5.13 9.05 4.81
CA VAL A 349 -6.55 8.71 4.66
C VAL A 349 -7.19 8.69 6.03
N THR A 350 -8.36 9.31 6.20
CA THR A 350 -9.23 9.03 7.35
C THR A 350 -10.19 7.92 6.98
N THR A 351 -10.17 6.82 7.72
CA THR A 351 -11.05 5.67 7.45
C THR A 351 -12.26 5.71 8.37
N GLN A 352 -13.44 5.41 7.83
CA GLN A 352 -14.64 5.16 8.64
C GLN A 352 -14.55 3.87 9.49
N PHE A 353 -13.52 3.06 9.25
CA PHE A 353 -13.32 1.75 9.87
C PHE A 353 -12.35 1.85 11.05
N TYR A 354 -12.61 1.08 12.11
CA TYR A 354 -11.70 1.00 13.26
C TYR A 354 -10.67 -0.09 13.02
N ARG A 355 -9.38 0.17 13.28
CA ARG A 355 -8.27 -0.82 13.14
C ARG A 355 -8.06 -1.33 11.71
N SER A 356 -8.03 -0.40 10.77
CA SER A 356 -7.60 -0.66 9.40
C SER A 356 -6.10 -0.92 9.35
N ARG A 357 -5.64 -1.73 8.39
CA ARG A 357 -4.21 -1.94 8.12
C ARG A 357 -3.97 -1.76 6.63
N PRO A 358 -3.04 -0.87 6.22
CA PRO A 358 -2.61 -0.86 4.84
C PRO A 358 -1.92 -2.19 4.56
N CYS A 359 -2.22 -2.77 3.40
CA CYS A 359 -1.70 -4.06 2.99
C CYS A 359 -0.75 -3.94 1.81
N ALA A 360 -1.05 -3.07 0.85
CA ALA A 360 -0.17 -2.76 -0.26
C ALA A 360 -0.49 -1.40 -0.87
N PHE A 361 0.48 -0.89 -1.61
CA PHE A 361 0.31 0.14 -2.62
C PHE A 361 0.42 -0.51 -4.00
N VAL A 362 -0.60 -0.38 -4.83
CA VAL A 362 -0.70 -1.06 -6.13
C VAL A 362 -1.62 -0.28 -7.05
N ASP A 363 -1.28 -0.16 -8.33
CA ASP A 363 -2.15 0.42 -9.34
C ASP A 363 -3.24 -0.60 -9.72
N LEU A 364 -4.49 -0.42 -9.23
CA LEU A 364 -5.59 -1.34 -9.52
C LEU A 364 -6.41 -0.93 -10.74
N ASP A 365 -6.47 0.33 -11.11
CA ASP A 365 -7.26 0.80 -12.26
C ASP A 365 -6.43 1.07 -13.53
N GLY A 366 -5.11 0.92 -13.44
CA GLY A 366 -4.17 1.00 -14.55
C GLY A 366 -3.90 2.44 -15.00
N ASP A 367 -4.05 3.43 -14.12
CA ASP A 367 -3.84 4.84 -14.43
C ASP A 367 -2.39 5.35 -14.19
N ASP A 368 -1.49 4.42 -13.85
CA ASP A 368 -0.08 4.64 -13.49
C ASP A 368 0.12 5.39 -12.16
N ASP A 369 -0.90 5.48 -11.31
CA ASP A 369 -0.77 5.90 -9.92
C ASP A 369 -1.05 4.75 -8.92
N LEU A 370 -0.63 4.94 -7.65
CA LEU A 370 -0.66 3.87 -6.66
C LEU A 370 -1.86 4.01 -5.74
N ASP A 371 -2.71 2.98 -5.70
CA ASP A 371 -3.81 2.87 -4.77
C ASP A 371 -3.41 2.35 -3.40
N ILE A 372 -4.24 2.61 -2.39
CA ILE A 372 -4.13 1.93 -1.09
C ILE A 372 -5.13 0.78 -1.03
N VAL A 373 -4.61 -0.42 -0.87
CA VAL A 373 -5.40 -1.59 -0.51
C VAL A 373 -5.21 -1.91 0.95
N ALA A 374 -6.31 -1.95 1.70
CA ALA A 374 -6.29 -2.15 3.14
C ALA A 374 -7.23 -3.26 3.59
N THR A 375 -6.84 -3.94 4.67
CA THR A 375 -7.80 -4.74 5.46
C THR A 375 -8.46 -3.84 6.50
N VAL A 376 -9.79 -3.78 6.48
CA VAL A 376 -10.58 -2.85 7.29
C VAL A 376 -11.52 -3.58 8.24
N HIS A 377 -11.57 -3.14 9.49
CA HIS A 377 -12.37 -3.80 10.52
C HIS A 377 -13.68 -3.03 10.81
N ASP A 378 -14.74 -3.51 10.16
CA ASP A 378 -16.15 -3.17 10.46
C ASP A 378 -16.89 -4.34 11.14
N GLY A 379 -16.17 -5.11 11.97
CA GLY A 379 -16.66 -6.35 12.58
C GLY A 379 -16.44 -7.62 11.75
N ASN A 380 -16.07 -7.50 10.47
CA ASN A 380 -15.84 -8.63 9.56
C ASN A 380 -14.46 -8.70 8.88
N TYR A 381 -13.51 -7.78 9.10
CA TYR A 381 -12.20 -7.69 8.40
C TYR A 381 -12.32 -7.86 6.87
N GLN A 382 -12.78 -6.81 6.19
CA GLN A 382 -13.00 -6.75 4.75
C GLN A 382 -11.79 -6.12 4.04
N ILE A 383 -11.85 -6.04 2.71
CA ILE A 383 -10.86 -5.32 1.91
C ILE A 383 -11.47 -3.98 1.52
N ALA A 384 -10.71 -2.90 1.63
CA ALA A 384 -11.05 -1.59 1.13
C ALA A 384 -9.98 -1.14 0.14
N TRP A 385 -10.43 -0.62 -1.00
CA TRP A 385 -9.62 0.03 -2.01
C TRP A 385 -9.86 1.54 -1.91
N TYR A 386 -8.78 2.28 -1.66
CA TYR A 386 -8.77 3.73 -1.71
C TYR A 386 -7.99 4.19 -2.94
N GLU A 387 -8.68 4.97 -3.77
CA GLU A 387 -8.20 5.52 -5.03
C GLU A 387 -7.52 6.86 -4.83
N ARG A 388 -6.43 7.12 -5.53
CA ARG A 388 -5.85 8.47 -5.55
C ARG A 388 -6.69 9.32 -6.48
N ARG A 389 -7.37 10.32 -5.92
CA ARG A 389 -8.25 11.20 -6.70
C ARG A 389 -7.78 12.63 -6.76
N LEU A 390 -7.89 13.21 -7.96
CA LEU A 390 -7.75 14.64 -8.15
C LEU A 390 -8.95 15.35 -7.51
N LEU A 391 -8.69 16.22 -6.54
CA LEU A 391 -9.74 16.97 -5.86
C LEU A 391 -10.66 17.69 -6.86
N GLY A 392 -11.96 17.43 -6.76
CA GLY A 392 -12.97 18.06 -7.62
C GLY A 392 -13.28 17.29 -8.90
N ASP A 393 -12.39 16.43 -9.36
CA ASP A 393 -12.55 15.63 -10.56
C ASP A 393 -13.38 14.39 -10.23
N VAL A 394 -14.66 14.40 -10.60
CA VAL A 394 -15.63 13.36 -10.22
C VAL A 394 -15.90 12.41 -11.37
N ASN A 395 -15.50 12.77 -12.59
CA ASN A 395 -15.56 11.86 -13.73
C ASN A 395 -14.22 11.19 -14.05
N ASP A 396 -13.22 11.36 -13.17
CA ASP A 396 -11.87 10.81 -13.27
C ASP A 396 -11.27 11.10 -14.67
N ASP A 397 -11.48 12.31 -15.20
CA ASP A 397 -10.96 12.72 -16.53
C ASP A 397 -9.62 13.49 -16.47
N GLY A 398 -9.07 13.60 -15.26
CA GLY A 398 -7.84 14.30 -14.92
C GLY A 398 -8.02 15.82 -14.81
N ILE A 399 -9.25 16.36 -14.92
CA ILE A 399 -9.50 17.80 -15.02
C ILE A 399 -10.78 18.20 -14.28
N PHE A 400 -10.63 18.84 -13.11
CA PHE A 400 -11.77 19.49 -12.45
C PHE A 400 -12.33 20.65 -13.29
N ASN A 401 -13.54 20.48 -13.82
CA ASN A 401 -14.21 21.46 -14.65
C ASN A 401 -15.74 21.47 -14.45
N SER A 402 -16.46 22.07 -15.40
CA SER A 402 -17.93 22.18 -15.32
C SER A 402 -18.66 20.84 -15.44
N THR A 403 -18.04 19.82 -16.02
CA THR A 403 -18.63 18.47 -16.11
C THR A 403 -18.76 17.84 -14.73
N ASP A 404 -17.76 17.99 -13.88
CA ASP A 404 -17.75 17.49 -12.49
C ASP A 404 -18.79 18.18 -11.65
N LEU A 405 -18.82 19.51 -11.72
CA LEU A 405 -19.83 20.30 -11.02
C LEU A 405 -21.25 19.86 -11.42
N VAL A 406 -21.46 19.56 -12.70
CA VAL A 406 -22.76 19.08 -13.17
C VAL A 406 -23.11 17.70 -12.58
N LEU A 407 -22.13 16.81 -12.37
CA LEU A 407 -22.33 15.50 -11.75
C LEU A 407 -22.70 15.63 -10.27
N VAL A 408 -21.89 16.34 -9.47
CA VAL A 408 -22.15 16.50 -8.01
C VAL A 408 -23.46 17.24 -7.74
N PHE A 409 -23.80 18.27 -8.54
CA PHE A 409 -25.09 18.96 -8.37
C PHE A 409 -26.28 18.12 -8.84
N GLN A 410 -26.08 17.06 -9.64
CA GLN A 410 -27.14 16.11 -9.99
C GLN A 410 -27.41 15.10 -8.87
N ALA A 411 -26.43 14.78 -8.03
CA ALA A 411 -26.63 13.98 -6.82
C ALA A 411 -27.64 14.66 -5.87
N GLY A 412 -27.57 16.00 -5.82
CA GLY A 412 -28.58 16.83 -5.15
C GLY A 412 -28.37 16.97 -3.65
N GLU A 413 -27.15 16.70 -3.17
CA GLU A 413 -26.78 16.72 -1.75
C GLU A 413 -26.22 18.07 -1.29
N TYR A 414 -25.97 19.00 -2.22
CA TYR A 414 -25.44 20.32 -1.90
C TYR A 414 -26.31 21.07 -0.89
N GLU A 415 -25.78 21.28 0.32
CA GLU A 415 -26.43 22.00 1.42
C GLU A 415 -27.84 21.47 1.75
N ASP A 416 -28.04 20.14 1.67
CA ASP A 416 -29.34 19.49 1.83
C ASP A 416 -29.78 19.30 3.30
N GLN A 417 -28.86 19.50 4.24
CA GLN A 417 -29.01 19.35 5.70
C GLN A 417 -29.21 17.91 6.18
N ILE A 418 -28.89 16.92 5.34
CA ILE A 418 -28.81 15.52 5.72
C ILE A 418 -27.38 15.28 6.20
N VAL A 419 -27.25 14.73 7.40
CA VAL A 419 -25.91 14.58 8.00
C VAL A 419 -25.23 13.32 7.49
N ALA A 420 -23.98 13.46 7.04
CA ALA A 420 -23.07 12.38 6.65
C ALA A 420 -23.63 11.46 5.56
N ASN A 421 -24.24 12.03 4.51
CA ASN A 421 -24.71 11.28 3.34
C ASN A 421 -23.87 11.46 2.08
N SER A 422 -22.95 12.43 2.05
CA SER A 422 -22.15 12.70 0.87
C SER A 422 -20.88 11.87 0.81
N THR A 423 -20.58 11.38 -0.39
CA THR A 423 -19.30 10.78 -0.75
C THR A 423 -18.50 11.74 -1.63
N PHE A 424 -17.27 11.35 -1.98
CA PHE A 424 -16.46 12.12 -2.93
C PHE A 424 -17.19 12.38 -4.26
N ASP A 425 -17.90 11.37 -4.78
CA ASP A 425 -18.67 11.46 -6.05
C ASP A 425 -19.91 12.36 -5.93
N ASP A 426 -20.38 12.60 -4.70
CA ASP A 426 -21.49 13.51 -4.41
C ASP A 426 -21.01 14.94 -4.12
N GLY A 427 -19.70 15.15 -4.01
CA GLY A 427 -19.06 16.45 -3.81
C GLY A 427 -18.39 16.67 -2.46
N ASP A 428 -18.32 15.66 -1.58
CA ASP A 428 -17.61 15.73 -0.29
C ASP A 428 -16.08 15.63 -0.50
N TRP A 429 -15.49 16.71 -0.99
CA TRP A 429 -14.06 16.80 -1.31
C TRP A 429 -13.21 17.19 -0.09
N ASN A 430 -13.85 17.63 1.00
CA ASN A 430 -13.18 17.86 2.27
C ASN A 430 -13.27 16.65 3.22
N GLY A 431 -14.12 15.70 2.87
CA GLY A 431 -14.30 14.43 3.51
C GLY A 431 -15.13 14.50 4.78
N ASP A 432 -15.79 15.60 5.13
CA ASP A 432 -16.55 15.72 6.39
C ASP A 432 -17.93 15.06 6.37
N GLY A 433 -18.27 14.40 5.26
CA GLY A 433 -19.53 13.69 5.02
C GLY A 433 -20.64 14.58 4.45
N GLU A 434 -20.35 15.84 4.12
CA GLU A 434 -21.31 16.80 3.61
C GLU A 434 -20.81 17.39 2.29
N PHE A 435 -21.69 17.55 1.30
CA PHE A 435 -21.38 18.42 0.17
C PHE A 435 -21.86 19.84 0.46
N ASP A 436 -20.95 20.74 0.84
CA ASP A 436 -21.27 22.11 1.13
C ASP A 436 -20.30 23.13 0.48
N SER A 437 -20.44 24.40 0.88
CA SER A 437 -19.60 25.47 0.34
C SER A 437 -18.12 25.32 0.69
N ALA A 438 -17.77 24.60 1.76
CA ALA A 438 -16.41 24.31 2.18
C ALA A 438 -15.70 23.37 1.19
N ASP A 439 -16.39 22.40 0.60
CA ASP A 439 -15.82 21.51 -0.43
C ASP A 439 -15.43 22.28 -1.68
N LEU A 440 -16.34 23.14 -2.16
CA LEU A 440 -16.05 24.01 -3.30
C LEU A 440 -14.84 24.90 -3.01
N VAL A 441 -14.79 25.51 -1.82
CA VAL A 441 -13.65 26.34 -1.41
C VAL A 441 -12.37 25.53 -1.38
N ARG A 442 -12.41 24.31 -0.85
CA ARG A 442 -11.26 23.41 -0.76
C ARG A 442 -10.68 23.08 -2.12
N VAL A 443 -11.51 22.69 -3.08
CA VAL A 443 -11.04 22.38 -4.44
C VAL A 443 -10.45 23.61 -5.12
N PHE A 444 -11.04 24.80 -4.93
CA PHE A 444 -10.46 26.03 -5.45
C PHE A 444 -9.14 26.43 -4.76
N GLN A 445 -8.95 26.06 -3.49
CA GLN A 445 -7.69 26.26 -2.77
C GLN A 445 -6.61 25.30 -3.25
N ALA A 446 -6.97 24.04 -3.52
CA ALA A 446 -6.08 23.02 -4.07
C ALA A 446 -5.60 23.39 -5.49
N GLY A 447 -6.40 24.14 -6.25
CA GLY A 447 -5.96 24.64 -7.56
C GLY A 447 -6.03 23.62 -8.69
N THR A 448 -6.79 22.54 -8.50
CA THR A 448 -6.95 21.40 -9.42
C THR A 448 -7.88 21.68 -10.60
N TYR A 449 -8.55 22.83 -10.62
CA TYR A 449 -9.44 23.23 -11.71
C TYR A 449 -8.66 23.47 -13.01
N ASP A 450 -9.34 23.31 -14.15
CA ASP A 450 -8.82 23.69 -15.46
C ASP A 450 -8.38 25.16 -15.47
N ALA A 451 -7.10 25.38 -15.19
CA ALA A 451 -6.41 26.63 -15.37
C ALA A 451 -5.93 26.72 -16.82
N ALA A 452 -6.77 26.34 -17.81
CA ALA A 452 -6.53 26.55 -19.23
C ALA A 452 -5.87 27.90 -19.37
N ALA A 453 -4.56 27.86 -19.66
CA ALA A 453 -3.68 28.99 -19.46
C ALA A 453 -4.31 30.18 -20.17
N ILE A 454 -4.96 31.06 -19.41
CA ILE A 454 -5.55 32.24 -20.02
C ILE A 454 -4.33 33.03 -20.41
N SER A 455 -3.96 32.92 -21.69
CA SER A 455 -2.79 33.63 -22.16
C SER A 455 -3.04 35.08 -21.80
N THR A 456 -2.00 35.78 -21.35
CA THR A 456 -2.14 37.22 -21.08
C THR A 456 -2.74 37.97 -22.28
N SER A 457 -2.67 37.37 -23.49
CA SER A 457 -3.33 37.85 -24.70
C SER A 457 -4.85 37.65 -24.73
N ASP A 458 -5.39 36.58 -24.14
CA ASP A 458 -6.84 36.33 -24.05
C ASP A 458 -7.47 37.21 -22.95
N VAL A 459 -6.78 37.40 -21.82
CA VAL A 459 -7.18 38.39 -20.80
C VAL A 459 -7.14 39.80 -21.39
N ALA A 460 -6.07 40.17 -22.09
CA ALA A 460 -5.94 41.47 -22.73
C ALA A 460 -7.01 41.68 -23.81
N GLY A 461 -7.30 40.66 -24.61
CA GLY A 461 -8.36 40.70 -25.63
C GLY A 461 -9.76 40.87 -25.03
N ALA A 462 -10.05 40.20 -23.92
CA ALA A 462 -11.31 40.33 -23.19
C ALA A 462 -11.44 41.71 -22.53
N ILE A 463 -10.37 42.23 -21.92
CA ILE A 463 -10.31 43.59 -21.34
C ILE A 463 -10.50 44.64 -22.44
N ASP A 464 -9.82 44.50 -23.58
CA ASP A 464 -9.95 45.42 -24.71
C ASP A 464 -11.36 45.39 -25.31
N GLN A 465 -12.02 44.22 -25.38
CA GLN A 465 -13.43 44.13 -25.79
C GLN A 465 -14.38 44.78 -24.77
N LEU A 466 -14.10 44.62 -23.47
CA LEU A 466 -14.89 45.27 -22.41
C LEU A 466 -14.76 46.79 -22.47
N LEU A 467 -13.53 47.30 -22.65
CA LEU A 467 -13.23 48.73 -22.75
C LEU A 467 -13.73 49.34 -24.08
N ALA A 468 -13.77 48.57 -25.17
CA ALA A 468 -14.31 49.02 -26.45
C ALA A 468 -15.85 49.17 -26.43
N ASN A 469 -16.53 48.41 -25.57
CA ASN A 469 -17.98 48.46 -25.39
C ASN A 469 -18.42 49.43 -24.29
N ASP A 470 -17.48 50.00 -23.53
CA ASP A 470 -17.79 51.02 -22.54
C ASP A 470 -17.96 52.40 -23.19
N ASP A 471 -19.21 52.75 -23.51
CA ASP A 471 -19.61 54.05 -24.06
C ASP A 471 -19.28 55.26 -23.15
N LEU A 472 -18.80 55.03 -21.92
CA LEU A 472 -18.39 56.06 -20.96
C LEU A 472 -16.97 56.58 -21.19
N LEU A 473 -16.11 55.88 -21.95
CA LEU A 473 -14.72 56.29 -22.22
C LEU A 473 -14.53 57.14 -23.49
N LYS A 474 -15.60 57.41 -24.26
CA LYS A 474 -15.55 58.36 -25.37
C LYS A 474 -15.31 59.78 -24.83
N PRO A 475 -14.20 60.47 -25.18
CA PRO A 475 -13.90 61.77 -24.60
C PRO A 475 -14.92 62.82 -25.08
N ARG A 476 -15.88 63.13 -24.20
CA ARG A 476 -16.79 64.27 -24.35
C ARG A 476 -16.11 65.55 -23.91
N PHE A 477 -15.15 66.08 -24.68
CA PHE A 477 -14.80 67.50 -24.54
C PHE A 477 -14.43 68.11 -25.89
N GLY A 478 -15.34 68.92 -26.42
CA GLY A 478 -15.00 69.97 -27.36
C GLY A 478 -14.22 71.06 -26.64
N ILE A 479 -13.02 71.34 -27.12
CA ILE A 479 -12.40 72.66 -27.31
C ILE A 479 -11.14 72.36 -28.15
N ARG A 480 -11.15 72.78 -29.41
CA ARG A 480 -9.94 72.96 -30.20
C ARG A 480 -9.76 74.44 -30.47
N ASP A 481 -8.48 74.79 -30.57
CA ASP A 481 -7.90 76.00 -31.11
C ASP A 481 -7.74 77.17 -30.14
N ARG A 482 -6.58 77.17 -29.47
CA ARG A 482 -5.62 78.27 -29.66
C ARG A 482 -4.18 77.84 -29.39
N ILE A 483 -3.46 77.77 -30.51
CA ILE A 483 -2.01 77.69 -30.69
C ILE A 483 -1.32 78.87 -29.98
N ALA A 484 -0.21 78.61 -29.25
CA ALA A 484 1.00 79.44 -29.27
C ALA A 484 2.15 78.84 -28.44
N ALA A 485 3.22 78.48 -29.15
CA ALA A 485 4.64 78.52 -28.81
C ALA A 485 5.07 78.87 -27.36
N SER A 486 5.93 78.03 -26.75
CA SER A 486 7.40 78.24 -26.71
C SER A 486 8.12 77.16 -25.88
N PRO A 487 9.42 76.93 -26.12
CA PRO A 487 10.18 75.78 -25.63
C PRO A 487 10.92 76.06 -24.32
N ARG A 488 11.27 75.01 -23.57
CA ARG A 488 12.63 74.82 -22.99
C ARG A 488 12.71 73.54 -22.15
N LEU A 489 13.53 72.63 -22.65
CA LEU A 489 14.35 71.70 -21.87
C LEU A 489 15.56 72.46 -21.31
N SER A 490 15.83 72.29 -20.02
CA SER A 490 17.12 72.33 -19.27
C SER A 490 16.76 72.67 -17.82
N GLU A 491 17.20 71.97 -16.78
CA GLU A 491 18.58 71.69 -16.37
C GLU A 491 18.58 70.42 -15.48
N TYR A 492 19.41 69.41 -15.79
CA TYR A 492 20.57 69.03 -14.97
C TYR A 492 21.32 70.18 -14.28
N ASP A 493 21.29 70.19 -12.94
CA ASP A 493 22.47 70.04 -12.06
C ASP A 493 22.00 69.57 -10.67
#